data_AF-A0A8K0EQF8-F1
#
_entry.id   AF-A0A8K0EQF8-F1
#
_cell.length_a   1.000
_cell.length_b   1.000
_cell.length_c   1.000
_cell.angle_alpha   90.00
_cell.angle_beta   90.00
_cell.angle_gamma   90.00
#
_symmetry.space_group_name_H-M   'P 1'
#
loop_
_entity.id
_entity.type
_entity.pdbx_description
1 polymer ?
#
loop_
_entity_poly.entity_id
_entity_poly.type
_entity_poly.pdbx_seq_one_letter_code
_entity_poly.pdbx_strand_id
1 'polypeptide(L)' 'MLQLKILLSFASVVCSQAHSTSETWYAYLDYSTNYCNLRNLAEGAGLTESPNFTEVTSDSICTQYSSRNCTKY' A
#
# COMPACT_ATOMS: atom_id res chain seq x y z
N MET A 1 -6.67 -5.59 -13.65
CA MET A 1 -6.35 -5.91 -12.25
C MET A 1 -5.27 -4.95 -11.82
N LEU A 2 -5.59 -3.98 -10.96
CA LEU A 2 -4.62 -2.98 -10.55
C LEU A 2 -3.93 -3.45 -9.25
N GLN A 3 -2.61 -3.37 -9.22
CA GLN A 3 -1.76 -4.00 -8.21
C GLN A 3 -1.06 -2.93 -7.38
N LEU A 4 -1.51 -2.70 -6.14
CA LEU A 4 -0.70 -1.98 -5.16
C LEU A 4 0.45 -2.88 -4.73
N LYS A 5 1.70 -2.39 -4.74
CA LYS A 5 2.90 -3.11 -4.31
C LYS A 5 3.62 -2.31 -3.23
N ILE A 6 3.67 -2.84 -2.00
CA ILE A 6 4.53 -2.31 -0.94
C ILE A 6 5.73 -3.23 -0.82
N LEU A 7 6.92 -2.70 -1.09
CA LEU A 7 8.20 -3.40 -0.99
C LEU A 7 8.79 -3.22 0.42
N LEU A 8 8.63 -4.18 1.32
CA LEU A 8 9.32 -4.14 2.63
C LEU A 8 10.70 -4.78 2.50
N SER A 9 11.77 -3.99 2.66
CA SER A 9 13.14 -4.49 2.77
C SER A 9 13.53 -4.55 4.25
N PHE A 10 13.97 -5.71 4.75
CA PHE A 10 14.64 -5.83 6.04
C PHE A 10 16.05 -6.36 5.82
N ALA A 11 17.07 -5.73 6.42
CA ALA A 11 18.48 -6.08 6.24
C ALA A 11 18.92 -7.46 6.80
N SER A 12 17.98 -8.38 7.02
CA SER A 12 18.25 -9.78 7.32
C SER A 12 17.15 -10.67 6.72
N VAL A 13 17.36 -11.06 5.46
CA VAL A 13 16.84 -12.26 4.76
C VAL A 13 15.31 -12.46 4.65
N VAL A 14 14.45 -11.45 4.85
CA VAL A 14 13.03 -11.53 4.40
C VAL A 14 12.62 -10.24 3.68
N CYS A 15 12.51 -10.32 2.36
CA CYS A 15 11.79 -9.32 1.55
C CYS A 15 10.30 -9.67 1.56
N SER A 16 9.54 -9.05 2.46
CA SER A 16 8.07 -9.16 2.46
C SER A 16 7.49 -8.21 1.42
N GLN A 17 6.63 -8.71 0.54
CA GLN A 17 5.89 -7.89 -0.43
C GLN A 17 4.43 -7.92 -0.04
N ALA A 18 3.82 -6.75 0.19
CA ALA A 18 2.39 -6.67 0.40
C ALA A 18 1.72 -6.14 -0.86
N HIS A 19 0.65 -6.81 -1.27
CA HIS A 19 -0.14 -6.44 -2.43
C HIS A 19 -1.63 -6.40 -2.10
N SER A 20 -2.31 -5.37 -2.58
CA SER A 20 -3.78 -5.30 -2.54
C SER A 20 -4.29 -5.00 -3.94
N THR A 21 -5.34 -5.70 -4.33
CA THR A 21 -5.94 -5.62 -5.66
C THR A 21 -7.43 -5.48 -5.56
N SER A 22 -7.99 -4.57 -6.36
CA SER A 22 -9.43 -4.48 -6.59
C SER A 22 -9.74 -4.70 -8.08
N GLU A 23 -10.99 -5.07 -8.38
CA GLU A 23 -11.44 -5.04 -9.77
C GLU A 23 -11.51 -3.60 -10.25
N THR A 24 -11.04 -3.39 -11.48
CA THR A 24 -10.81 -2.04 -12.02
C THR A 24 -12.08 -1.21 -12.15
N TRP A 25 -13.25 -1.84 -12.19
CA TRP A 25 -14.52 -1.15 -12.45
C TRP A 25 -15.06 -0.38 -11.24
N TYR A 26 -14.65 -0.70 -10.01
CA TYR A 26 -14.96 0.09 -8.81
C TYR A 26 -13.73 0.64 -8.09
N ALA A 27 -12.52 0.33 -8.56
CA ALA A 27 -11.27 0.89 -8.01
C ALA A 27 -11.20 2.44 -8.06
N TYR A 28 -12.02 3.10 -8.90
CA TYR A 28 -12.11 4.55 -8.88
C TYR A 28 -13.00 5.07 -7.73
N LEU A 29 -14.00 4.29 -7.30
CA LEU A 29 -14.95 4.70 -6.27
C LEU A 29 -14.45 4.43 -4.84
N ASP A 30 -13.33 3.71 -4.72
CA ASP A 30 -12.78 3.26 -3.44
C ASP A 30 -11.84 4.27 -2.77
N TYR A 31 -11.53 5.42 -3.41
CA TYR A 31 -10.61 6.44 -2.88
C TYR A 31 -9.27 5.88 -2.37
N SER A 32 -8.75 4.84 -3.03
CA SER A 32 -7.54 4.13 -2.65
C SER A 32 -7.58 3.53 -1.23
N THR A 33 -8.75 3.16 -0.70
CA THR A 33 -8.87 2.47 0.60
C THR A 33 -7.97 1.24 0.69
N ASN A 34 -7.77 0.53 -0.42
CA ASN A 34 -6.82 -0.58 -0.52
C ASN A 34 -5.38 -0.19 -0.13
N TYR A 35 -4.92 1.00 -0.53
CA TYR A 35 -3.64 1.56 -0.08
C TYR A 35 -3.66 1.89 1.41
N CYS A 36 -4.69 2.59 1.86
CA CYS A 36 -4.79 3.01 3.25
C CYS A 36 -4.85 1.82 4.21
N ASN A 37 -5.56 0.75 3.84
CA ASN A 37 -5.64 -0.48 4.64
C ASN A 37 -4.27 -1.17 4.78
N LEU A 38 -3.51 -1.29 3.69
CA LEU A 38 -2.17 -1.86 3.77
C LEU A 38 -1.19 -0.95 4.54
N ARG A 39 -1.33 0.37 4.40
CA ARG A 39 -0.52 1.32 5.16
C ARG A 39 -0.81 1.22 6.65
N ASN A 40 -2.09 1.20 7.04
CA ASN A 40 -2.52 1.00 8.41
C ASN A 40 -2.00 -0.33 8.99
N LEU A 41 -2.01 -1.41 8.19
CA LEU A 41 -1.46 -2.69 8.61
C LEU A 41 0.07 -2.62 8.81
N ALA A 42 0.79 -1.97 7.91
CA ALA A 42 2.25 -1.81 8.01
C ALA A 42 2.65 -0.96 9.23
N GLU A 43 1.90 0.11 9.52
CA GLU A 43 2.08 0.96 10.70
C GLU A 43 1.73 0.20 11.98
N GLY A 44 0.58 -0.46 12.04
CA GLY A 44 0.16 -1.23 13.22
C GLY A 44 1.06 -2.43 13.53
N ALA A 45 1.76 -2.96 12.53
CA ALA A 45 2.78 -4.00 12.69
C ALA A 45 4.18 -3.45 13.02
N GLY A 46 4.36 -2.12 13.14
CA GLY A 46 5.65 -1.48 13.41
C GLY A 46 6.67 -1.58 12.25
N LEU A 47 6.23 -1.97 11.06
CA LEU A 47 7.12 -2.19 9.92
C LEU A 47 7.65 -0.87 9.36
N THR A 48 6.86 0.20 9.45
CA THR A 48 7.20 1.55 8.99
C THR A 48 8.24 2.25 9.87
N GLU A 49 8.45 1.76 11.09
CA GLU A 49 9.44 2.28 12.04
C GLU A 49 10.85 1.69 11.79
N SER A 50 10.93 0.64 10.98
CA SER A 50 12.22 0.02 10.66
C SER A 50 13.09 0.96 9.83
N PRO A 51 14.39 1.10 10.13
CA PRO A 51 15.30 1.93 9.35
C PRO A 51 15.48 1.46 7.90
N ASN A 52 15.03 0.23 7.57
CA ASN A 52 15.08 -0.32 6.22
C ASN A 52 13.72 -0.27 5.50
N PHE A 53 12.68 0.27 6.15
CA PHE A 53 11.38 0.43 5.52
C PHE A 53 11.50 1.36 4.32
N THR A 54 11.06 0.87 3.16
CA THR A 54 10.98 1.67 1.94
C THR A 54 9.57 1.53 1.40
N GLU A 55 8.92 2.65 1.10
CA GLU A 55 7.66 2.64 0.39
C GLU A 55 7.86 3.22 -1.01
N VAL A 56 7.57 2.43 -2.03
CA VAL A 56 7.61 2.86 -3.43
C VAL A 56 6.18 2.82 -3.94
N THR A 57 5.59 3.99 -4.12
CA THR A 57 4.20 4.13 -4.56
C THR A 57 4.03 5.38 -5.42
N SER A 58 3.02 5.36 -6.28
CA SER A 58 2.64 6.42 -7.21
C SER A 58 1.22 6.14 -7.73
N ASP A 59 0.62 7.08 -8.46
CA ASP A 59 -0.67 6.84 -9.14
C ASP A 59 -0.61 5.72 -10.19
N SER A 60 0.59 5.45 -10.72
CA SER A 60 0.82 4.35 -11.67
C SER A 60 0.97 2.98 -11.01
N ILE A 61 1.23 2.92 -9.70
CA ILE A 61 1.28 1.69 -8.91
C ILE A 61 -0.05 1.49 -8.19
N CYS A 62 -0.58 2.55 -7.56
CA CYS A 62 -1.83 2.52 -6.81
C CYS A 62 -2.78 3.55 -7.39
N THR A 63 -3.90 3.09 -7.94
CA THR A 63 -4.91 3.97 -8.50
C THR A 63 -5.34 4.98 -7.45
N GLN A 64 -5.35 6.25 -7.86
CA GLN A 64 -5.77 7.39 -7.03
C GLN A 64 -4.88 7.65 -5.80
N TYR A 65 -3.64 7.16 -5.76
CA TYR A 65 -2.71 7.45 -4.66
C TYR A 65 -2.66 8.94 -4.29
N SER A 66 -2.58 9.85 -5.25
CA SER A 66 -2.53 11.29 -5.01
C SER A 66 -3.84 11.86 -4.42
N SER A 67 -4.98 11.23 -4.67
CA SER A 67 -6.31 11.62 -4.18
C SER A 67 -6.88 10.67 -3.11
N ARG A 68 -6.02 9.82 -2.54
CA ARG A 68 -6.39 8.83 -1.52
C ARG A 68 -7.05 9.48 -0.30
N ASN A 69 -8.05 8.83 0.25
CA ASN A 69 -8.70 9.26 1.48
C ASN A 69 -8.66 8.16 2.54
N CYS A 70 -7.64 8.19 3.40
CA CYS A 70 -7.46 7.19 4.45
C CYS A 70 -8.38 7.35 5.66
N THR A 71 -9.36 8.27 5.61
CA THR A 71 -10.46 8.34 6.58
C THR A 71 -11.71 7.58 6.13
N LYS A 72 -11.71 7.07 4.89
CA LYS A 72 -12.68 6.10 4.38
C LYS A 72 -12.16 4.69 4.70
N TYR A 73 -13.04 3.80 5.14
CA TYR A 73 -12.73 2.41 5.51
C TYR A 73 -13.67 1.47 4.78
#